data_AF-A0A7R6PS26-F1
#
_entry.id   AF-A0A7R6PS26-F1
#
_cell.length_a   1.000
_cell.length_b   1.000
_cell.length_c   1.000
_cell.angle_alpha   90.00
_cell.angle_beta   90.00
_cell.angle_gamma   90.00
#
_symmetry.space_group_name_H-M   'P 1'
#
loop_
_entity.id
_entity.type
_entity.pdbx_description
1 polymer ?
#
loop_
_entity_poly.entity_id
_entity_poly.type
_entity_poly.pdbx_seq_one_letter_code
_entity_poly.pdbx_strand_id
1 'polypeptide(L)'
;MKKFLVLSLVLIVSLSLSAKDRVDRDGSVKFVEQFFNLPASEKEEIATERGWVKFKIPYVNNYLDMIPKDMLEKMPADVREQVIEAAEEKEMEFPFEQFNKMERWIPSPKDMPFVINYYIPDKKSDVKFGNGDGVNSCDFSVARKGDVLLVHNGFVAWGWHAHAGIFYGGTGVYATIESNANQNYFGDPRPGVHFEPISHWNNDYDYCRIMRVNTWPLSTSYRAKAAEYARAQLGKPYNFNWLWKWATDKFYCSQLVWAGYYRTSKWYARINIDANPADTWVAPDELYASWRTWTVTSSW
;
A
#
# COMPACT_ATOMS: atom_id res chain seq x y z
N MET A 1 42.37 53.81 -6.33
CA MET A 1 41.29 52.88 -6.76
C MET A 1 41.35 51.56 -5.98
N LYS A 2 41.06 51.59 -4.68
CA LYS A 2 41.10 50.40 -3.78
C LYS A 2 39.87 50.36 -2.86
N LYS A 3 38.68 50.67 -3.38
CA LYS A 3 37.42 50.68 -2.62
C LYS A 3 36.22 50.03 -3.35
N PHE A 4 36.46 49.26 -4.41
CA PHE A 4 35.36 48.68 -5.20
C PHE A 4 35.33 47.14 -5.27
N LEU A 5 36.18 46.43 -4.53
CA LEU A 5 36.27 44.95 -4.66
C LEU A 5 35.83 44.15 -3.43
N VAL A 6 35.24 44.78 -2.41
CA VAL A 6 34.80 44.08 -1.18
C VAL A 6 33.27 43.91 -1.11
N LEU A 7 32.50 44.56 -1.98
CA LEU A 7 31.03 44.43 -1.98
C LEU A 7 30.50 43.26 -2.82
N SER A 8 31.31 42.65 -3.69
CA SER A 8 30.83 41.61 -4.61
C SER A 8 30.97 40.18 -4.07
N LEU A 9 31.68 39.98 -2.96
CA LEU A 9 31.88 38.65 -2.37
C LEU A 9 30.89 38.31 -1.24
N VAL A 10 30.24 39.33 -0.66
CA VAL A 10 29.24 39.13 0.41
C VAL A 10 27.83 38.88 -0.14
N LEU A 11 27.56 39.26 -1.40
CA LEU A 11 26.26 39.03 -2.05
C LEU A 11 26.12 37.67 -2.77
N ILE A 12 27.20 36.91 -2.92
CA ILE A 12 27.18 35.59 -3.59
C ILE A 12 27.19 34.43 -2.57
N VAL A 13 27.53 34.69 -1.30
CA VAL A 13 27.46 33.67 -0.23
C VAL A 13 26.04 33.50 0.32
N SER A 14 25.10 34.40 -0.03
CA SER A 14 23.71 34.35 0.47
C SER A 14 22.72 33.57 -0.41
N LEU A 15 23.16 32.79 -1.39
CA LEU A 15 22.25 32.08 -2.33
C LEU A 15 22.57 30.60 -2.58
N SER A 16 23.37 29.95 -1.72
CA SER A 16 23.47 28.48 -1.72
C SER A 16 23.41 27.90 -0.31
N LEU A 17 22.36 28.28 0.45
CA LEU A 17 21.83 27.32 1.43
C LEU A 17 21.43 26.10 0.61
N SER A 18 22.13 24.99 0.85
CA SER A 18 21.83 23.71 0.22
C SER A 18 20.36 23.38 0.50
N ALA A 19 19.68 22.62 -0.35
CA ALA A 19 18.31 22.19 -0.05
C ALA A 19 18.20 21.52 1.34
N LYS A 20 19.30 20.88 1.76
CA LYS A 20 19.56 20.30 3.08
C LYS A 20 19.49 21.28 4.26
N ASP A 21 19.67 22.59 4.01
CA ASP A 21 19.57 23.66 5.01
C ASP A 21 18.21 24.37 4.99
N ARG A 22 17.39 24.12 3.95
CA ARG A 22 16.03 24.68 3.81
C ARG A 22 14.95 23.78 4.41
N VAL A 23 15.23 22.48 4.46
CA VAL A 23 14.35 21.47 5.02
C VAL A 23 14.58 21.41 6.53
N ASP A 24 13.54 21.72 7.31
CA ASP A 24 13.60 21.62 8.76
C ASP A 24 14.00 20.18 9.15
N ARG A 25 15.15 20.03 9.81
CA ARG A 25 15.63 18.71 10.23
C ARG A 25 14.88 18.23 11.46
N ASP A 26 14.19 19.12 12.18
CA ASP A 26 13.34 18.74 13.30
C ASP A 26 12.05 18.08 12.77
N GLY A 27 11.65 16.98 13.41
CA GLY A 27 10.50 16.20 12.97
C GLY A 27 9.22 17.01 13.06
N SER A 28 8.72 17.50 11.93
CA SER A 28 7.52 18.34 11.88
C SER A 28 6.69 18.07 10.63
N VAL A 29 5.40 18.46 10.64
CA VAL A 29 4.55 18.40 9.44
C VAL A 29 5.10 19.31 8.33
N LYS A 30 5.77 20.41 8.69
CA LYS A 30 6.47 21.30 7.75
C LYS A 30 7.64 20.60 7.05
N PHE A 31 8.39 19.76 7.77
CA PHE A 31 9.41 18.91 7.15
C PHE A 31 8.81 18.03 6.05
N VAL A 32 7.68 17.37 6.33
CA VAL A 32 7.02 16.46 5.39
C VAL A 32 6.53 17.23 4.14
N GLU A 33 5.92 18.39 4.34
CA GLU A 33 5.50 19.28 3.26
C GLU A 33 6.69 19.71 2.37
N GLN A 34 7.78 20.14 2.98
CA GLN A 34 8.99 20.54 2.26
C GLN A 34 9.61 19.37 1.52
N PHE A 35 9.72 18.20 2.18
CA PHE A 35 10.29 16.98 1.62
C PHE A 35 9.57 16.56 0.34
N PHE A 36 8.24 16.63 0.30
CA PHE A 36 7.47 16.25 -0.88
C PHE A 36 7.63 17.18 -2.08
N ASN A 37 8.04 18.43 -1.84
CA ASN A 37 8.32 19.40 -2.90
C ASN A 37 9.77 19.35 -3.43
N LEU A 38 10.62 18.46 -2.91
CA LEU A 38 12.00 18.33 -3.35
C LEU A 38 12.16 17.54 -4.67
N PRO A 39 13.23 17.81 -5.45
CA PRO A 39 13.68 16.93 -6.53
C PRO A 39 13.97 15.50 -6.05
N ALA A 40 13.79 14.50 -6.92
CA ALA A 40 13.93 13.08 -6.56
C ALA A 40 15.32 12.72 -5.98
N SER A 41 16.39 13.32 -6.52
CA SER A 41 17.75 13.10 -6.00
C SER A 41 17.95 13.61 -4.58
N GLU A 42 17.30 14.72 -4.22
CA GLU A 42 17.39 15.32 -2.89
C GLU A 42 16.50 14.57 -1.89
N LYS A 43 15.33 14.08 -2.34
CA LYS A 43 14.46 13.19 -1.54
C LYS A 43 15.20 11.94 -1.12
N GLU A 44 15.92 11.30 -2.04
CA GLU A 44 16.64 10.05 -1.75
C GLU A 44 17.73 10.23 -0.70
N GLU A 45 18.53 11.30 -0.78
CA GLU A 45 19.54 11.62 0.23
C GLU A 45 18.88 11.84 1.61
N ILE A 46 17.88 12.72 1.69
CA ILE A 46 17.22 13.08 2.95
C ILE A 46 16.48 11.90 3.56
N ALA A 47 15.75 11.13 2.75
CA ALA A 47 15.04 9.93 3.21
C ALA A 47 16.03 8.92 3.80
N THR A 48 17.15 8.67 3.13
CA THR A 48 18.21 7.77 3.61
C THR A 48 18.80 8.24 4.93
N GLU A 49 19.16 9.53 5.05
CA GLU A 49 19.69 10.10 6.31
C GLU A 49 18.70 10.02 7.47
N ARG A 50 17.40 10.09 7.17
CA ARG A 50 16.34 9.99 8.18
C ARG A 50 15.95 8.55 8.49
N GLY A 51 16.61 7.56 7.89
CA GLY A 51 16.35 6.13 8.10
C GLY A 51 15.07 5.65 7.45
N TRP A 52 14.58 6.34 6.42
CA TRP A 52 13.47 5.87 5.59
C TRP A 52 13.99 4.75 4.69
N VAL A 53 13.10 3.81 4.38
CA VAL A 53 13.44 2.66 3.54
C VAL A 53 12.82 2.85 2.18
N LYS A 54 13.66 2.89 1.13
CA LYS A 54 13.20 2.87 -0.25
C LYS A 54 12.73 1.47 -0.58
N PHE A 55 11.48 1.36 -1.00
CA PHE A 55 11.00 0.12 -1.55
C PHE A 55 11.34 0.02 -3.02
N LYS A 56 11.72 -1.20 -3.41
CA LYS A 56 11.79 -1.62 -4.79
C LYS A 56 11.19 -3.01 -4.88
N ILE A 57 10.32 -3.17 -5.86
CA ILE A 57 9.95 -4.49 -6.32
C ILE A 57 11.22 -5.17 -6.86
N PRO A 58 11.38 -6.49 -6.67
CA PRO A 58 12.60 -7.20 -7.04
C PRO A 58 13.06 -6.94 -8.49
N TYR A 59 14.33 -7.25 -8.76
CA TYR A 59 15.04 -7.08 -10.06
C TYR A 59 14.47 -7.94 -11.20
N VAL A 60 13.20 -7.75 -11.49
CA VAL A 60 12.48 -8.38 -12.59
C VAL A 60 12.15 -7.33 -13.65
N ASN A 61 11.83 -7.76 -14.86
CA ASN A 61 11.60 -6.85 -15.98
C ASN A 61 10.11 -6.64 -16.29
N ASN A 62 9.23 -7.52 -15.80
CA ASN A 62 7.80 -7.50 -16.04
C ASN A 62 7.05 -8.32 -14.95
N TYR A 63 5.72 -8.34 -15.00
CA TYR A 63 4.91 -9.13 -14.06
C TYR A 63 5.06 -10.66 -14.23
N LEU A 64 5.40 -11.16 -15.41
CA LEU A 64 5.59 -12.61 -15.63
C LEU A 64 6.81 -13.13 -14.88
N ASP A 65 7.88 -12.35 -14.82
CA ASP A 65 9.10 -12.65 -14.07
C ASP A 65 8.84 -12.77 -12.55
N MET A 66 7.68 -12.31 -12.05
CA MET A 66 7.27 -12.52 -10.65
C MET A 66 6.89 -13.96 -10.33
N ILE A 67 6.55 -14.76 -11.35
CA ILE A 67 6.14 -16.15 -11.15
C ILE A 67 7.40 -16.98 -10.90
N PRO A 68 7.54 -17.66 -9.74
CA PRO A 68 8.69 -18.53 -9.51
C PRO A 68 8.73 -19.64 -10.56
N LYS A 69 9.87 -19.80 -11.24
CA LYS A 69 10.04 -20.77 -12.34
C LYS A 69 9.61 -22.18 -11.93
N ASP A 70 10.02 -22.61 -10.74
CA ASP A 70 9.69 -23.93 -10.22
C ASP A 70 8.20 -24.12 -9.92
N MET A 71 7.48 -23.04 -9.64
CA MET A 71 6.02 -23.05 -9.49
C MET A 71 5.36 -23.13 -10.86
N LEU A 72 5.80 -22.31 -11.82
CA LEU A 72 5.27 -22.29 -13.19
C LEU A 72 5.35 -23.67 -13.87
N GLU A 73 6.47 -24.38 -13.68
CA GLU A 73 6.71 -25.72 -14.22
C GLU A 73 5.78 -26.79 -13.63
N LYS A 74 5.40 -26.64 -12.35
CA LYS A 74 4.56 -27.61 -11.62
C LYS A 74 3.06 -27.32 -11.76
N MET A 75 2.68 -26.13 -12.22
CA MET A 75 1.28 -25.74 -12.37
C MET A 75 0.58 -26.56 -13.47
N PRO A 76 -0.65 -27.04 -13.22
CA PRO A 76 -1.56 -27.48 -14.28
C PRO A 76 -1.70 -26.42 -15.38
N ALA A 77 -1.92 -26.86 -16.62
CA ALA A 77 -1.92 -25.97 -17.78
C ALA A 77 -2.94 -24.82 -17.67
N ASP A 78 -4.15 -25.13 -17.19
CA ASP A 78 -5.23 -24.17 -16.96
C ASP A 78 -4.87 -23.12 -15.88
N VAL A 79 -4.24 -23.55 -14.79
CA VAL A 79 -3.77 -22.65 -13.73
C VAL A 79 -2.62 -21.78 -14.23
N ARG A 80 -1.72 -22.36 -15.03
CA ARG A 80 -0.58 -21.67 -15.64
C ARG A 80 -1.04 -20.59 -16.62
N GLU A 81 -2.00 -20.91 -17.48
CA GLU A 81 -2.60 -19.96 -18.42
C GLU A 81 -3.21 -18.77 -17.68
N GLN A 82 -4.03 -19.03 -16.65
CA GLN A 82 -4.62 -17.98 -15.82
C GLN A 82 -3.59 -17.02 -15.19
N VAL A 83 -2.46 -17.52 -14.67
CA VAL A 83 -1.45 -16.63 -14.06
C VAL A 83 -0.65 -15.85 -15.09
N ILE A 84 -0.47 -16.40 -16.29
CA ILE A 84 0.19 -15.72 -17.41
C ILE A 84 -0.72 -14.60 -17.92
N GLU A 85 -1.99 -14.90 -18.21
CA GLU A 85 -2.99 -13.91 -18.62
C GLU A 85 -3.09 -12.77 -17.61
N ALA A 86 -3.15 -13.09 -16.31
CA ALA A 86 -3.20 -12.08 -15.25
C ALA A 86 -1.95 -11.16 -15.23
N ALA A 87 -0.78 -11.68 -15.59
CA ALA A 87 0.43 -10.87 -15.68
C ALA A 87 0.44 -10.00 -16.95
N GLU A 88 -0.05 -10.51 -18.06
CA GLU A 88 -0.22 -9.77 -19.32
C GLU A 88 -1.25 -8.64 -19.18
N GLU A 89 -2.38 -8.90 -18.50
CA GLU A 89 -3.40 -7.88 -18.19
C GLU A 89 -2.81 -6.74 -17.36
N LYS A 90 -2.01 -7.06 -16.34
CA LYS A 90 -1.32 -6.04 -15.53
C LYS A 90 -0.33 -5.24 -16.35
N GLU A 91 0.38 -5.86 -17.29
CA GLU A 91 1.31 -5.16 -18.19
C GLU A 91 0.57 -4.20 -19.12
N MET A 92 -0.59 -4.61 -19.64
CA MET A 92 -1.44 -3.75 -20.48
C MET A 92 -2.05 -2.58 -19.71
N GLU A 93 -2.51 -2.83 -18.48
CA GLU A 93 -3.18 -1.81 -17.67
C GLU A 93 -2.18 -0.85 -17.03
N PHE A 94 -1.11 -1.39 -16.45
CA PHE A 94 -0.08 -0.61 -15.78
C PHE A 94 1.31 -1.16 -16.11
N PRO A 95 1.94 -0.68 -17.21
CA PRO A 95 3.23 -1.16 -17.68
C PRO A 95 4.26 -1.26 -16.57
N PHE A 96 4.94 -2.40 -16.46
CA PHE A 96 5.80 -2.70 -15.33
C PHE A 96 6.94 -1.69 -15.19
N GLU A 97 7.48 -1.20 -16.31
CA GLU A 97 8.51 -0.17 -16.30
C GLU A 97 8.05 1.11 -15.55
N GLN A 98 6.81 1.53 -15.75
CA GLN A 98 6.24 2.69 -15.05
C GLN A 98 5.99 2.36 -13.59
N PHE A 99 5.42 1.19 -13.34
CA PHE A 99 5.12 0.70 -11.99
C PHE A 99 6.39 0.55 -11.13
N ASN A 100 7.50 0.12 -11.71
CA ASN A 100 8.78 -0.06 -11.01
C ASN A 100 9.53 1.27 -10.79
N LYS A 101 9.26 2.30 -11.61
CA LYS A 101 9.80 3.66 -11.42
C LYS A 101 9.07 4.47 -10.35
N MET A 102 7.89 4.02 -9.91
CA MET A 102 7.18 4.70 -8.84
C MET A 102 8.03 4.71 -7.57
N GLU A 103 8.26 5.92 -7.09
CA GLU A 103 8.94 6.17 -5.83
C GLU A 103 8.06 5.62 -4.70
N ARG A 104 8.66 4.83 -3.82
CA ARG A 104 8.00 4.21 -2.67
C ARG A 104 8.93 4.29 -1.46
N TRP A 105 8.49 4.94 -0.39
CA TRP A 105 9.33 5.26 0.76
C TRP A 105 8.58 5.02 2.04
N ILE A 106 9.12 4.14 2.86
CA ILE A 106 8.57 3.85 4.18
C ILE A 106 9.24 4.79 5.18
N PRO A 107 8.49 5.67 5.86
CA PRO A 107 9.05 6.56 6.86
C PRO A 107 9.64 5.76 8.01
N SER A 108 10.70 6.29 8.59
CA SER A 108 11.23 5.73 9.83
C SER A 108 10.18 5.85 10.96
N PRO A 109 10.22 5.00 12.01
CA PRO A 109 9.27 5.10 13.12
C PRO A 109 9.20 6.48 13.79
N LYS A 110 10.30 7.25 13.77
CA LYS A 110 10.33 8.63 14.30
C LYS A 110 9.57 9.62 13.42
N ASP A 111 9.54 9.40 12.11
CA ASP A 111 8.93 10.33 11.14
C ASP A 111 7.50 9.96 10.79
N MET A 112 7.13 8.70 11.03
CA MET A 112 5.81 8.15 10.77
C MET A 112 4.67 9.03 11.32
N PRO A 113 4.71 9.54 12.57
CA PRO A 113 3.63 10.40 13.08
C PRO A 113 3.49 11.72 12.29
N PHE A 114 4.60 12.32 11.85
CA PHE A 114 4.55 13.57 11.07
C PHE A 114 4.01 13.32 9.67
N VAL A 115 4.40 12.21 9.05
CA VAL A 115 3.89 11.82 7.74
C VAL A 115 2.38 11.56 7.82
N ILE A 116 1.92 10.82 8.84
CA ILE A 116 0.49 10.59 9.05
C ILE A 116 -0.26 11.91 9.27
N ASN A 117 0.25 12.78 10.15
CA ASN A 117 -0.38 14.08 10.42
C ASN A 117 -0.38 15.02 9.21
N TYR A 118 0.55 14.86 8.27
CA TYR A 118 0.55 15.63 7.02
C TYR A 118 -0.61 15.22 6.10
N TYR A 119 -0.83 13.91 5.94
CA TYR A 119 -1.92 13.39 5.10
C TYR A 119 -3.28 13.39 5.80
N ILE A 120 -3.28 13.34 7.13
CA ILE A 120 -4.48 13.34 7.98
C ILE A 120 -4.33 14.49 9.00
N PRO A 121 -4.37 15.77 8.56
CA PRO A 121 -4.18 16.91 9.44
C PRO A 121 -5.38 17.07 10.37
N ASP A 122 -5.12 16.81 11.66
CA ASP A 122 -6.01 16.93 12.81
C ASP A 122 -7.24 16.01 12.85
N LYS A 123 -7.55 15.61 14.09
CA LYS A 123 -8.63 14.73 14.58
C LYS A 123 -10.03 15.28 14.31
N LYS A 124 -10.33 15.69 13.08
CA LYS A 124 -11.71 15.88 12.66
C LYS A 124 -12.29 14.50 12.42
N SER A 125 -13.41 14.22 13.07
CA SER A 125 -14.16 12.96 13.00
C SER A 125 -14.57 12.54 11.60
N ASP A 126 -14.36 13.38 10.59
CA ASP A 126 -14.93 13.25 9.25
C ASP A 126 -13.85 13.12 8.16
N VAL A 127 -12.56 12.97 8.51
CA VAL A 127 -11.50 12.80 7.50
C VAL A 127 -11.56 11.38 6.95
N LYS A 128 -11.99 11.21 5.70
CA LYS A 128 -11.91 9.92 5.03
C LYS A 128 -10.45 9.59 4.70
N PHE A 129 -10.09 8.31 4.69
CA PHE A 129 -8.72 7.91 4.33
C PHE A 129 -8.41 8.22 2.87
N GLY A 130 -9.43 8.36 2.02
CA GLY A 130 -9.31 8.87 0.66
C GLY A 130 -10.23 10.05 0.35
N ASN A 131 -10.06 10.61 -0.84
CA ASN A 131 -10.89 11.69 -1.37
C ASN A 131 -11.65 11.20 -2.62
N GLY A 132 -12.74 10.46 -2.40
CA GLY A 132 -13.62 10.03 -3.48
C GLY A 132 -14.12 11.20 -4.33
N ASP A 133 -14.26 10.95 -5.63
CA ASP A 133 -14.73 11.93 -6.63
C ASP A 133 -16.22 11.72 -6.99
N GLY A 134 -16.83 10.66 -6.48
CA GLY A 134 -18.22 10.29 -6.73
C GLY A 134 -18.46 9.57 -8.06
N VAL A 135 -17.40 9.20 -8.79
CA VAL A 135 -17.49 8.47 -10.06
C VAL A 135 -17.32 6.96 -9.85
N ASN A 136 -16.48 6.58 -8.89
CA ASN A 136 -16.15 5.19 -8.58
C ASN A 136 -17.38 4.33 -8.34
N SER A 137 -17.52 3.31 -9.19
CA SER A 137 -18.67 2.41 -9.26
C SER A 137 -18.26 0.95 -9.34
N CYS A 138 -17.20 0.55 -8.63
CA CYS A 138 -16.68 -0.81 -8.62
C CYS A 138 -17.80 -1.84 -8.33
N ASP A 139 -17.86 -2.91 -9.15
CA ASP A 139 -18.95 -3.89 -9.10
C ASP A 139 -18.70 -4.98 -8.05
N PHE A 140 -19.27 -4.81 -6.87
CA PHE A 140 -19.19 -5.81 -5.80
C PHE A 140 -20.12 -7.01 -5.99
N SER A 141 -21.00 -7.03 -7.01
CA SER A 141 -21.87 -8.19 -7.26
C SER A 141 -21.10 -9.42 -7.72
N VAL A 142 -19.91 -9.22 -8.32
CA VAL A 142 -18.99 -10.29 -8.76
C VAL A 142 -17.94 -10.66 -7.71
N ALA A 143 -17.90 -9.93 -6.58
CA ALA A 143 -16.96 -10.16 -5.49
C ALA A 143 -17.25 -11.49 -4.78
N ARG A 144 -16.18 -12.17 -4.37
CA ARG A 144 -16.24 -13.43 -3.63
C ARG A 144 -15.44 -13.31 -2.35
N LYS A 145 -15.88 -14.01 -1.32
CA LYS A 145 -15.21 -14.01 -0.01
C LYS A 145 -13.73 -14.33 -0.14
N GLY A 146 -12.89 -13.43 0.37
CA GLY A 146 -11.45 -13.47 0.29
C GLY A 146 -10.84 -12.65 -0.85
N ASP A 147 -11.63 -12.11 -1.77
CA ASP A 147 -11.12 -11.18 -2.78
C ASP A 147 -10.47 -9.95 -2.07
N VAL A 148 -9.34 -9.52 -2.59
CA VAL A 148 -8.55 -8.39 -2.11
C VAL A 148 -9.13 -7.11 -2.69
N LEU A 149 -9.26 -6.08 -1.88
CA LEU A 149 -9.72 -4.75 -2.27
C LEU A 149 -8.51 -3.83 -2.29
N LEU A 150 -8.32 -3.07 -3.36
CA LEU A 150 -7.30 -2.02 -3.46
C LEU A 150 -7.92 -0.72 -3.98
N VAL A 151 -7.44 0.42 -3.50
CA VAL A 151 -7.99 1.74 -3.85
C VAL A 151 -6.91 2.79 -4.09
N HIS A 152 -7.24 3.88 -4.76
CA HIS A 152 -6.36 5.04 -5.01
C HIS A 152 -6.77 6.27 -4.16
N ASN A 153 -6.00 7.36 -4.22
CA ASN A 153 -6.19 8.63 -3.50
C ASN A 153 -6.35 8.57 -1.98
N GLY A 154 -5.66 7.64 -1.31
CA GLY A 154 -5.56 7.61 0.15
C GLY A 154 -4.16 7.86 0.70
N PHE A 155 -3.98 7.72 2.01
CA PHE A 155 -2.65 7.77 2.62
C PHE A 155 -1.84 6.51 2.33
N VAL A 156 -0.82 6.64 1.48
CA VAL A 156 0.27 5.66 1.40
C VAL A 156 1.58 6.41 1.46
N ALA A 157 2.57 5.83 2.16
CA ALA A 157 3.95 6.28 2.00
C ALA A 157 4.53 5.71 0.70
N TRP A 158 3.95 6.21 -0.38
CA TRP A 158 4.40 6.15 -1.76
C TRP A 158 4.24 4.78 -2.45
N GLY A 159 3.39 4.76 -3.48
CA GLY A 159 2.86 3.63 -4.24
C GLY A 159 1.58 4.09 -4.96
N TRP A 160 1.06 3.33 -5.92
CA TRP A 160 -0.18 3.71 -6.63
C TRP A 160 -1.41 3.37 -5.80
N HIS A 161 -1.50 2.13 -5.33
CA HIS A 161 -2.58 1.71 -4.45
C HIS A 161 -2.31 2.24 -3.04
N ALA A 162 -3.28 2.98 -2.52
CA ALA A 162 -3.17 3.71 -1.27
C ALA A 162 -3.69 2.96 -0.05
N HIS A 163 -4.56 1.97 -0.25
CA HIS A 163 -5.12 1.20 0.85
C HIS A 163 -5.56 -0.19 0.39
N ALA A 164 -5.76 -1.09 1.35
CA ALA A 164 -6.14 -2.46 1.08
C ALA A 164 -7.13 -3.01 2.10
N GLY A 165 -8.03 -3.86 1.62
CA GLY A 165 -8.99 -4.61 2.44
C GLY A 165 -9.24 -6.00 1.89
N ILE A 166 -10.15 -6.72 2.53
CA ILE A 166 -10.58 -8.04 2.09
C ILE A 166 -12.11 -8.14 2.10
N PHE A 167 -12.68 -8.67 1.02
CA PHE A 167 -14.11 -8.89 0.93
C PHE A 167 -14.50 -10.08 1.81
N TYR A 168 -15.44 -9.88 2.73
CA TYR A 168 -15.93 -10.92 3.65
C TYR A 168 -17.20 -11.60 3.16
N GLY A 169 -18.00 -10.94 2.31
CA GLY A 169 -19.22 -11.50 1.73
C GLY A 169 -20.48 -11.35 2.58
N GLY A 170 -20.48 -10.42 3.56
CA GLY A 170 -21.72 -9.98 4.22
C GLY A 170 -22.53 -9.01 3.35
N THR A 171 -23.76 -8.70 3.77
CA THR A 171 -24.58 -7.64 3.18
C THR A 171 -24.46 -6.34 3.99
N GLY A 172 -24.62 -5.19 3.33
CA GLY A 172 -24.60 -3.90 4.01
C GLY A 172 -23.24 -3.62 4.64
N VAL A 173 -23.23 -3.41 5.96
CA VAL A 173 -22.06 -2.90 6.72
C VAL A 173 -21.00 -3.95 7.05
N TYR A 174 -21.32 -5.24 6.91
CA TYR A 174 -20.40 -6.36 7.22
C TYR A 174 -19.79 -6.98 5.97
N ALA A 175 -19.74 -6.21 4.88
CA ALA A 175 -19.35 -6.74 3.57
C ALA A 175 -17.84 -6.92 3.43
N THR A 176 -17.05 -6.04 4.04
CA THR A 176 -15.60 -5.97 3.87
C THR A 176 -14.90 -5.77 5.21
N ILE A 177 -13.62 -6.12 5.28
CA ILE A 177 -12.79 -5.93 6.47
C ILE A 177 -11.50 -5.23 6.06
N GLU A 178 -11.14 -4.18 6.78
CA GLU A 178 -9.89 -3.44 6.59
C GLU A 178 -9.16 -3.22 7.91
N SER A 179 -7.93 -2.69 7.84
CA SER A 179 -7.26 -2.08 8.98
C SER A 179 -6.88 -0.66 8.63
N ASN A 180 -7.33 0.33 9.41
CA ASN A 180 -7.13 1.76 9.12
C ASN A 180 -6.58 2.53 10.32
N ALA A 181 -5.81 3.58 10.05
CA ALA A 181 -5.25 4.48 11.05
C ALA A 181 -6.27 5.49 11.59
N ASN A 182 -7.34 5.78 10.86
CA ASN A 182 -8.34 6.76 11.29
C ASN A 182 -9.50 6.14 12.09
N GLN A 183 -10.17 6.98 12.90
CA GLN A 183 -11.42 6.68 13.58
C GLN A 183 -12.60 7.12 12.70
N ASN A 184 -13.55 6.20 12.50
CA ASN A 184 -15.02 6.41 12.54
C ASN A 184 -15.76 5.64 11.44
N TYR A 185 -16.35 4.52 11.83
CA TYR A 185 -17.73 4.20 11.51
C TYR A 185 -18.30 3.32 12.65
N PHE A 186 -19.59 3.47 12.98
CA PHE A 186 -20.30 2.76 14.09
C PHE A 186 -19.92 3.09 15.54
N GLY A 187 -19.25 4.22 15.81
CA GLY A 187 -18.95 4.62 17.19
C GLY A 187 -17.95 3.69 17.89
N ASP A 188 -17.12 2.94 17.15
CA ASP A 188 -15.91 2.34 17.69
C ASP A 188 -14.82 3.43 17.74
N PRO A 189 -14.45 3.92 18.93
CA PRO A 189 -13.47 4.98 19.07
C PRO A 189 -12.03 4.48 18.83
N ARG A 190 -11.82 3.29 18.25
CA ARG A 190 -10.49 2.69 18.14
C ARG A 190 -10.12 2.37 16.69
N PRO A 191 -9.08 3.03 16.13
CA PRO A 191 -8.55 2.69 14.82
C PRO A 191 -7.96 1.27 14.83
N GLY A 192 -7.87 0.64 13.65
CA GLY A 192 -7.38 -0.72 13.50
C GLY A 192 -8.31 -1.58 12.66
N VAL A 193 -8.47 -2.85 13.01
CA VAL A 193 -9.22 -3.82 12.21
C VAL A 193 -10.73 -3.74 12.48
N HIS A 194 -11.53 -3.45 11.45
CA HIS A 194 -12.98 -3.30 11.56
C HIS A 194 -13.69 -3.71 10.25
N PHE A 195 -15.03 -3.73 10.29
CA PHE A 195 -15.87 -3.94 9.11
C PHE A 195 -16.17 -2.62 8.42
N GLU A 196 -16.30 -2.67 7.09
CA GLU A 196 -16.77 -1.56 6.27
C GLU A 196 -17.88 -2.01 5.29
N PRO A 197 -18.86 -1.12 4.97
CA PRO A 197 -19.83 -1.38 3.92
C PRO A 197 -19.18 -1.33 2.54
N ILE A 198 -19.83 -1.93 1.54
CA ILE A 198 -19.41 -1.79 0.14
C ILE A 198 -19.33 -0.32 -0.29
N SER A 199 -20.27 0.50 0.16
CA SER A 199 -20.34 1.92 -0.21
C SER A 199 -19.11 2.72 0.22
N HIS A 200 -18.39 2.29 1.26
CA HIS A 200 -17.12 2.91 1.67
C HIS A 200 -16.13 2.93 0.50
N TRP A 201 -15.93 1.77 -0.13
CA TRP A 201 -14.95 1.61 -1.21
C TRP A 201 -15.28 2.42 -2.47
N ASN A 202 -16.55 2.70 -2.73
CA ASN A 202 -17.00 3.49 -3.88
C ASN A 202 -17.14 4.99 -3.57
N ASN A 203 -17.50 5.36 -2.33
CA ASN A 203 -17.78 6.76 -1.98
C ASN A 203 -16.56 7.49 -1.42
N ASP A 204 -15.58 6.76 -0.87
CA ASP A 204 -14.47 7.35 -0.12
C ASP A 204 -13.18 7.38 -0.93
N TYR A 205 -13.15 6.71 -2.09
CA TYR A 205 -12.00 6.61 -2.98
C TYR A 205 -12.42 6.87 -4.43
N ASP A 206 -11.52 7.48 -5.20
CA ASP A 206 -11.68 7.77 -6.64
C ASP A 206 -11.47 6.52 -7.52
N TYR A 207 -11.00 5.44 -6.93
CA TYR A 207 -10.76 4.19 -7.62
C TYR A 207 -10.90 3.03 -6.66
N CYS A 208 -11.51 1.94 -7.13
CA CYS A 208 -11.50 0.67 -6.43
C CYS A 208 -11.26 -0.49 -7.40
N ARG A 209 -10.46 -1.47 -6.96
CA ARG A 209 -10.18 -2.73 -7.63
C ARG A 209 -10.50 -3.89 -6.70
N ILE A 210 -11.20 -4.88 -7.24
CA ILE A 210 -11.38 -6.19 -6.62
C ILE A 210 -10.43 -7.16 -7.32
N MET A 211 -9.55 -7.80 -6.56
CA MET A 211 -8.62 -8.81 -7.05
C MET A 211 -8.89 -10.16 -6.42
N ARG A 212 -8.71 -11.23 -7.19
CA ARG A 212 -8.87 -12.61 -6.71
C ARG A 212 -7.53 -13.31 -6.62
N VAL A 213 -7.40 -14.19 -5.63
CA VAL A 213 -6.13 -14.86 -5.32
C VAL A 213 -6.09 -16.29 -5.89
N ASN A 214 -5.03 -16.62 -6.63
CA ASN A 214 -4.67 -17.97 -7.01
C ASN A 214 -4.13 -18.71 -5.78
N THR A 215 -4.89 -19.70 -5.33
CA THR A 215 -4.56 -20.49 -4.13
C THR A 215 -3.77 -21.75 -4.46
N TRP A 216 -3.53 -22.06 -5.73
CA TRP A 216 -2.79 -23.26 -6.13
C TRP A 216 -1.42 -23.33 -5.44
N PRO A 217 -0.98 -24.52 -4.97
CA PRO A 217 -1.58 -25.85 -5.11
C PRO A 217 -2.67 -26.19 -4.07
N LEU A 218 -3.12 -25.21 -3.28
CA LEU A 218 -4.18 -25.37 -2.30
C LEU A 218 -5.56 -25.09 -2.90
N SER A 219 -6.59 -25.61 -2.22
CA SER A 219 -7.99 -25.37 -2.55
C SER A 219 -8.36 -23.88 -2.53
N THR A 220 -9.31 -23.48 -3.38
CA THR A 220 -9.90 -22.14 -3.38
C THR A 220 -10.56 -21.75 -2.05
N SER A 221 -10.88 -22.73 -1.19
CA SER A 221 -11.36 -22.49 0.19
C SER A 221 -10.41 -21.65 1.04
N TYR A 222 -9.12 -21.55 0.68
CA TYR A 222 -8.16 -20.69 1.38
C TYR A 222 -8.46 -19.20 1.24
N ARG A 223 -9.22 -18.77 0.21
CA ARG A 223 -9.74 -17.40 0.12
C ARG A 223 -10.68 -17.10 1.29
N ALA A 224 -11.61 -18.00 1.56
CA ALA A 224 -12.52 -17.88 2.69
C ALA A 224 -11.77 -17.92 4.03
N LYS A 225 -10.73 -18.77 4.16
CA LYS A 225 -9.88 -18.80 5.36
C LYS A 225 -9.16 -17.47 5.60
N ALA A 226 -8.66 -16.82 4.55
CA ALA A 226 -8.03 -15.51 4.68
C ALA A 226 -9.03 -14.44 5.19
N ALA A 227 -10.25 -14.43 4.66
CA ALA A 227 -11.31 -13.53 5.15
C ALA A 227 -11.72 -13.84 6.60
N GLU A 228 -11.82 -15.11 6.99
CA GLU A 228 -12.07 -15.51 8.38
C GLU A 228 -10.91 -15.14 9.32
N TYR A 229 -9.67 -15.22 8.85
CA TYR A 229 -8.52 -14.74 9.60
C TYR A 229 -8.65 -13.24 9.88
N ALA A 230 -8.95 -12.43 8.86
CA ALA A 230 -9.13 -10.99 9.02
C ALA A 230 -10.27 -10.68 10.01
N ARG A 231 -11.41 -11.39 9.91
CA ARG A 231 -12.51 -11.29 10.87
C ARG A 231 -12.07 -11.62 12.30
N ALA A 232 -11.23 -12.64 12.49
CA ALA A 232 -10.70 -12.98 13.81
C ALA A 232 -9.74 -11.90 14.37
N GLN A 233 -9.35 -10.90 13.58
CA GLN A 233 -8.50 -9.79 14.02
C GLN A 233 -9.29 -8.53 14.41
N LEU A 234 -10.62 -8.51 14.28
CA LEU A 234 -11.45 -7.35 14.61
C LEU A 234 -11.12 -6.76 15.99
N GLY A 235 -11.04 -5.43 16.06
CA GLY A 235 -10.69 -4.67 17.27
C GLY A 235 -9.19 -4.57 17.57
N LYS A 236 -8.32 -5.24 16.80
CA LYS A 236 -6.87 -5.05 16.95
C LYS A 236 -6.44 -3.68 16.39
N PRO A 237 -5.52 -2.98 17.06
CA PRO A 237 -5.10 -1.64 16.66
C PRO A 237 -4.35 -1.61 15.32
N TYR A 238 -4.27 -0.43 14.73
CA TYR A 238 -3.46 -0.20 13.54
C TYR A 238 -1.96 -0.34 13.83
N ASN A 239 -1.22 -0.95 12.89
CA ASN A 239 0.22 -1.09 13.01
C ASN A 239 0.94 0.10 12.37
N PHE A 240 1.46 1.01 13.20
CA PHE A 240 2.29 2.13 12.73
C PHE A 240 3.75 1.76 12.48
N ASN A 241 4.19 0.55 12.88
CA ASN A 241 5.51 0.03 12.51
C ASN A 241 5.41 -0.75 11.19
N TRP A 242 5.41 -0.02 10.08
CA TRP A 242 5.22 -0.60 8.74
C TRP A 242 6.32 -1.58 8.35
N LEU A 243 7.55 -1.36 8.82
CA LEU A 243 8.71 -2.24 8.63
C LEU A 243 8.62 -3.58 9.38
N TRP A 244 7.47 -3.91 9.99
CA TRP A 244 7.26 -5.16 10.70
C TRP A 244 5.92 -5.83 10.35
N LYS A 245 5.84 -6.45 9.15
CA LYS A 245 4.67 -7.25 8.72
C LYS A 245 4.38 -8.46 9.61
N TRP A 246 5.34 -8.91 10.40
CA TRP A 246 5.23 -10.11 11.22
C TRP A 246 4.45 -9.91 12.53
N ALA A 247 4.05 -8.66 12.86
CA ALA A 247 3.14 -8.41 13.97
C ALA A 247 1.84 -9.23 13.86
N THR A 248 1.26 -9.56 15.01
CA THR A 248 0.00 -10.32 15.13
C THR A 248 -1.00 -9.68 16.07
N ASP A 249 -0.56 -8.73 16.88
CA ASP A 249 -1.34 -7.94 17.84
C ASP A 249 -1.87 -6.63 17.25
N LYS A 250 -1.37 -6.24 16.07
CA LYS A 250 -1.73 -5.03 15.32
C LYS A 250 -1.50 -5.26 13.83
N PHE A 251 -2.26 -4.56 12.98
CA PHE A 251 -2.15 -4.70 11.52
C PHE A 251 -2.23 -3.35 10.81
N TYR A 252 -1.42 -3.12 9.78
CA TYR A 252 -1.77 -2.12 8.75
C TYR A 252 -2.58 -2.77 7.64
N CYS A 253 -3.13 -1.97 6.73
CA CYS A 253 -4.13 -2.38 5.75
C CYS A 253 -3.73 -3.63 4.94
N SER A 254 -2.66 -3.53 4.15
CA SER A 254 -2.13 -4.63 3.34
C SER A 254 -1.54 -5.77 4.18
N GLN A 255 -1.01 -5.48 5.37
CA GLN A 255 -0.54 -6.51 6.31
C GLN A 255 -1.65 -7.47 6.71
N LEU A 256 -2.85 -6.94 6.99
CA LEU A 256 -4.00 -7.76 7.40
C LEU A 256 -4.35 -8.77 6.31
N VAL A 257 -4.46 -8.28 5.07
CA VAL A 257 -4.81 -9.08 3.89
C VAL A 257 -3.74 -10.14 3.62
N TRP A 258 -2.47 -9.73 3.55
CA TRP A 258 -1.34 -10.64 3.40
C TRP A 258 -1.30 -11.69 4.51
N ALA A 259 -1.44 -11.27 5.77
CA ALA A 259 -1.41 -12.17 6.92
C ALA A 259 -2.54 -13.21 6.86
N GLY A 260 -3.72 -12.84 6.37
CA GLY A 260 -4.83 -13.77 6.15
C GLY A 260 -4.45 -14.92 5.23
N TYR A 261 -3.85 -14.62 4.07
CA TYR A 261 -3.41 -15.65 3.13
C TYR A 261 -2.16 -16.40 3.61
N TYR A 262 -1.16 -15.66 4.08
CA TYR A 262 0.10 -16.21 4.52
C TYR A 262 -0.11 -17.15 5.72
N ARG A 263 -0.77 -16.70 6.79
CA ARG A 263 -0.83 -17.46 8.05
C ARG A 263 -1.84 -18.61 8.02
N THR A 264 -2.88 -18.55 7.19
CA THR A 264 -3.85 -19.64 7.08
C THR A 264 -3.39 -20.75 6.14
N SER A 265 -2.50 -20.46 5.19
CA SER A 265 -1.97 -21.44 4.24
C SER A 265 -1.02 -22.45 4.87
N LYS A 266 -0.85 -23.60 4.20
CA LYS A 266 0.05 -24.66 4.67
C LYS A 266 1.50 -24.23 4.49
N TRP A 267 2.38 -24.62 5.41
CA TRP A 267 3.79 -24.24 5.38
C TRP A 267 4.51 -24.66 4.08
N TYR A 268 4.13 -25.80 3.49
CA TYR A 268 4.71 -26.34 2.25
C TYR A 268 4.11 -25.74 0.98
N ALA A 269 3.06 -24.92 1.10
CA ALA A 269 2.34 -24.30 -0.01
C ALA A 269 1.82 -22.93 0.42
N ARG A 270 2.74 -22.09 0.89
CA ARG A 270 2.41 -20.77 1.43
C ARG A 270 1.79 -19.92 0.32
N ILE A 271 0.58 -19.41 0.57
CA ILE A 271 -0.06 -18.43 -0.31
C ILE A 271 0.50 -17.07 0.09
N ASN A 272 1.65 -16.74 -0.49
CA ASN A 272 2.33 -15.48 -0.26
C ASN A 272 1.96 -14.50 -1.39
N ILE A 273 1.10 -13.53 -1.07
CA ILE A 273 0.64 -12.50 -2.01
C ILE A 273 1.46 -11.20 -1.90
N ASP A 274 2.62 -11.30 -1.30
CA ASP A 274 3.62 -10.24 -1.19
C ASP A 274 4.65 -10.47 -2.31
N ALA A 275 4.81 -9.47 -3.17
CA ALA A 275 5.65 -9.51 -4.36
C ALA A 275 7.14 -9.34 -4.05
N ASN A 276 7.50 -8.80 -2.88
CA ASN A 276 8.88 -8.74 -2.39
C ASN A 276 9.03 -9.45 -1.04
N PRO A 277 8.94 -10.79 -1.01
CA PRO A 277 8.90 -11.55 0.24
C PRO A 277 10.19 -11.48 1.07
N ALA A 278 11.27 -10.91 0.51
CA ALA A 278 12.56 -10.76 1.18
C ALA A 278 12.60 -9.56 2.15
N ASP A 279 11.69 -8.61 2.02
CA ASP A 279 11.64 -7.46 2.93
C ASP A 279 10.78 -7.74 4.18
N THR A 280 10.64 -6.71 5.03
CA THR A 280 9.95 -6.82 6.33
C THR A 280 8.58 -6.15 6.34
N TRP A 281 8.01 -5.81 5.19
CA TRP A 281 6.73 -5.10 5.09
C TRP A 281 5.92 -5.60 3.88
N VAL A 282 4.72 -5.07 3.63
CA VAL A 282 3.93 -5.43 2.45
C VAL A 282 3.08 -4.23 2.00
N ALA A 283 3.37 -3.62 0.86
CA ALA A 283 2.58 -2.52 0.32
C ALA A 283 1.27 -3.01 -0.32
N PRO A 284 0.23 -2.18 -0.45
CA PRO A 284 -0.92 -2.49 -1.30
C PRO A 284 -0.50 -2.80 -2.75
N ASP A 285 0.49 -2.07 -3.28
CA ASP A 285 1.09 -2.33 -4.60
C ASP A 285 1.70 -3.72 -4.73
N GLU A 286 2.19 -4.33 -3.65
CA GLU A 286 2.72 -5.69 -3.70
C GLU A 286 1.63 -6.75 -3.83
N LEU A 287 0.44 -6.46 -3.27
CA LEU A 287 -0.74 -7.30 -3.46
C LEU A 287 -1.18 -7.25 -4.93
N TYR A 288 -1.11 -6.07 -5.56
CA TYR A 288 -1.34 -5.90 -7.00
C TYR A 288 -0.30 -6.65 -7.83
N ALA A 289 0.99 -6.45 -7.55
CA ALA A 289 2.09 -7.00 -8.33
C ALA A 289 2.24 -8.51 -8.20
N SER A 290 1.73 -9.11 -7.12
CA SER A 290 1.83 -10.54 -6.88
C SER A 290 1.32 -11.35 -8.06
N TRP A 291 2.10 -12.33 -8.51
CA TRP A 291 1.67 -13.28 -9.54
C TRP A 291 0.43 -14.09 -9.14
N ARG A 292 0.13 -14.13 -7.83
CA ARG A 292 -1.04 -14.83 -7.29
C ARG A 292 -2.32 -14.03 -7.40
N THR A 293 -2.32 -12.77 -7.81
CA THR A 293 -3.54 -11.96 -7.88
C THR A 293 -3.90 -11.64 -9.32
N TRP A 294 -5.20 -11.53 -9.60
CA TRP A 294 -5.70 -11.03 -10.88
C TRP A 294 -6.92 -10.14 -10.64
N THR A 295 -7.20 -9.26 -11.59
CA THR A 295 -8.31 -8.31 -11.51
C THR A 295 -9.63 -9.02 -11.78
N VAL A 296 -10.62 -8.80 -10.93
CA VAL A 296 -12.00 -9.23 -11.16
C VAL A 296 -12.81 -8.08 -11.76
N THR A 297 -12.67 -6.89 -11.18
CA THR A 297 -13.27 -5.66 -11.67
C THR A 297 -12.51 -4.47 -11.08
N SER A 298 -12.58 -3.33 -11.76
CA SER A 298 -12.09 -2.05 -11.29
C SER A 298 -13.00 -0.93 -11.81
N SER A 299 -13.02 0.19 -11.11
CA SER A 299 -13.70 1.42 -11.55
C SER A 299 -12.94 2.64 -11.07
N TRP A 300 -12.92 3.65 -11.92
CA TRP A 300 -12.78 5.06 -11.55
C TRP A 300 -14.15 5.63 -11.23
#